data_AF-A0AAN6NH13-F1
#
_entry.id   AF-A0AAN6NH13-F1
#
_cell.length_a   1.000
_cell.length_b   1.000
_cell.length_c   1.000
_cell.angle_alpha   90.00
_cell.angle_beta   90.00
_cell.angle_gamma   90.00
#
_symmetry.space_group_name_H-M   'P 1'
#
loop_
_entity.id
_entity.type
_entity.pdbx_description
1 polymer ?
#
loop_
_entity_poly.entity_id
_entity_poly.type
_entity_poly.pdbx_seq_one_letter_code
_entity_poly.pdbx_strand_id
1 'polypeptide(L)'
;MTWLAKLPLLLHAVIETAASLSFILVPHKQLPLPPSATSSSSAEARLLLRSYGGLLLSTNLLCFVFFFSPPDLNYASGLVSLCIASYHPFPVYRAYARIQHNIGMSSSSPSQKSFLGGPALHLVVHLILFVGLLASGYTLLNSS
;
A
#
# COMPACT_ATOMS: atom_id res chain seq x y z
N MET A 1 -19.30 -17.13 -8.31
CA MET A 1 -18.94 -15.70 -8.38
C MET A 1 -17.90 -15.29 -7.32
N THR A 2 -17.07 -16.22 -6.83
CA THR A 2 -16.12 -16.00 -5.73
C THR A 2 -14.89 -15.18 -6.14
N TRP A 3 -14.52 -15.19 -7.42
CA TRP A 3 -13.38 -14.42 -7.94
C TRP A 3 -13.61 -12.90 -7.85
N LEU A 4 -14.87 -12.44 -7.97
CA LEU A 4 -15.24 -11.02 -7.78
C LEU A 4 -14.96 -10.57 -6.34
N ALA A 5 -15.29 -11.43 -5.36
CA ALA A 5 -15.01 -11.15 -3.96
C ALA A 5 -13.51 -11.07 -3.66
N LYS A 6 -12.66 -11.74 -4.46
CA LYS A 6 -11.19 -11.70 -4.32
C LYS A 6 -10.53 -10.54 -5.08
N LEU A 7 -11.25 -9.80 -5.92
CA LEU A 7 -10.68 -8.67 -6.70
C LEU A 7 -9.94 -7.63 -5.84
N PRO A 8 -10.40 -7.26 -4.63
CA PRO A 8 -9.66 -6.33 -3.78
C PRO A 8 -8.25 -6.81 -3.41
N LEU A 9 -8.02 -8.13 -3.27
CA LEU A 9 -6.68 -8.69 -3.05
C LEU A 9 -5.78 -8.46 -4.28
N LEU A 10 -6.31 -8.69 -5.49
CA LEU A 10 -5.57 -8.44 -6.73
C LEU A 10 -5.26 -6.95 -6.91
N LEU A 11 -6.24 -6.08 -6.68
CA LEU A 11 -6.05 -4.62 -6.77
C LEU A 11 -4.98 -4.14 -5.78
N HIS A 12 -5.01 -4.63 -4.53
CA HIS A 12 -3.96 -4.35 -3.55
C HIS A 12 -2.59 -4.77 -4.09
N ALA A 13 -2.46 -6.03 -4.54
CA ALA A 13 -1.18 -6.55 -5.04
C ALA A 13 -0.62 -5.73 -6.20
N VAL A 14 -1.45 -5.34 -7.16
CA VAL A 14 -1.01 -4.55 -8.33
C VAL A 14 -0.58 -3.14 -7.93
N ILE A 15 -1.39 -2.44 -7.14
CA ILE A 15 -1.12 -1.06 -6.73
C ILE A 15 0.12 -0.99 -5.84
N GLU A 16 0.20 -1.85 -4.83
CA GLU A 16 1.29 -1.85 -3.86
C GLU A 16 2.57 -2.45 -4.42
N THR A 17 2.56 -3.10 -5.60
CA THR A 17 3.80 -3.57 -6.25
C THR A 17 4.64 -2.40 -6.74
N ALA A 18 4.02 -1.36 -7.31
CA ALA A 18 4.76 -0.16 -7.68
C ALA A 18 5.34 0.54 -6.45
N ALA A 19 4.57 0.59 -5.35
CA ALA A 19 5.02 1.17 -4.09
C ALA A 19 6.18 0.37 -3.47
N SER A 20 6.04 -0.96 -3.34
CA SER A 20 7.07 -1.84 -2.75
C SER A 20 8.39 -1.75 -3.50
N LEU A 21 8.34 -1.80 -4.83
CA LEU A 21 9.52 -1.61 -5.67
C LEU A 21 10.14 -0.22 -5.48
N SER A 22 9.35 0.83 -5.31
CA SER A 22 9.89 2.15 -5.02
C SER A 22 10.61 2.22 -3.66
N PHE A 23 10.11 1.54 -2.62
CA PHE A 23 10.77 1.46 -1.32
C PHE A 23 12.08 0.66 -1.38
N ILE A 24 12.13 -0.41 -2.18
CA ILE A 24 13.31 -1.27 -2.34
C ILE A 24 14.40 -0.57 -3.18
N LEU A 25 14.02 -0.11 -4.37
CA LEU A 25 14.96 0.38 -5.39
C LEU A 25 15.34 1.85 -5.16
N VAL A 26 14.42 2.66 -4.64
CA VAL A 26 14.59 4.12 -4.55
C VAL A 26 14.18 4.67 -3.17
N PRO A 27 14.73 4.14 -2.06
CA PRO A 27 14.29 4.50 -0.69
C PRO A 27 14.48 5.99 -0.36
N HIS A 28 15.48 6.66 -0.95
CA HIS A 28 15.76 8.08 -0.69
C HIS A 28 14.64 9.03 -1.15
N LYS A 29 13.79 8.61 -2.10
CA LYS A 29 12.62 9.40 -2.52
C LYS A 29 11.42 9.25 -1.57
N GLN A 30 11.41 8.21 -0.74
CA GLN A 30 10.32 7.92 0.18
C GLN A 30 10.42 8.73 1.47
N LEU A 31 11.64 9.01 1.91
CA LEU A 31 11.94 9.80 3.10
C LEU A 31 13.01 10.86 2.77
N PRO A 32 12.60 12.09 2.41
CA PRO A 32 13.51 13.22 2.29
C PRO A 32 14.06 13.55 3.68
N LEU A 33 15.33 13.26 3.93
CA LEU A 33 15.96 13.52 5.21
C LEU A 33 16.51 14.95 5.26
N PRO A 34 16.43 15.64 6.41
CA PRO A 34 16.96 16.98 6.56
C PRO A 34 18.50 16.99 6.49
N PRO A 35 19.12 18.14 6.16
CA PRO A 35 20.58 18.27 6.07
C PRO A 35 21.33 17.98 7.37
N SER A 36 20.64 18.08 8.52
CA SER A 36 21.17 17.78 9.85
C SER A 36 21.25 16.29 10.17
N ALA A 37 20.71 15.41 9.32
CA ALA A 37 20.79 13.97 9.52
C ALA A 37 22.24 13.48 9.32
N THR A 38 22.75 12.72 10.30
CA THR A 38 24.06 12.08 10.18
C THR A 38 24.04 11.04 9.06
N SER A 39 25.20 10.77 8.46
CA SER A 39 25.35 9.77 7.40
C SER A 39 24.88 8.37 7.84
N SER A 40 25.11 8.01 9.10
CA SER A 40 24.68 6.75 9.71
C SER A 40 23.16 6.67 9.89
N SER A 41 22.52 7.70 10.47
CA SER A 41 21.05 7.75 10.61
C SER A 41 20.35 7.67 9.25
N SER A 42 20.93 8.33 8.25
CA SER A 42 20.44 8.29 6.87
C SER A 42 20.57 6.90 6.24
N ALA A 43 21.62 6.14 6.57
CA ALA A 43 21.81 4.78 6.09
C ALA A 43 20.82 3.81 6.74
N GLU A 44 20.64 3.86 8.06
CA GLU A 44 19.69 3.02 8.79
C GLU A 44 18.25 3.24 8.32
N ALA A 45 17.84 4.51 8.15
CA ALA A 45 16.51 4.83 7.62
C ALA A 45 16.29 4.21 6.22
N ARG A 46 17.30 4.21 5.35
CA ARG A 46 17.21 3.55 4.03
C ARG A 46 17.10 2.03 4.13
N LEU A 47 17.76 1.39 5.09
CA LEU A 47 17.65 -0.05 5.32
C LEU A 47 16.24 -0.42 5.80
N LEU A 48 15.68 0.35 6.74
CA LEU A 48 14.30 0.17 7.20
C LEU A 48 13.29 0.33 6.06
N LEU A 49 13.47 1.33 5.20
CA LEU A 49 12.60 1.53 4.04
C LEU A 49 12.65 0.36 3.07
N ARG A 50 13.84 -0.22 2.83
CA ARG A 50 13.97 -1.41 1.99
C ARG A 50 13.34 -2.64 2.61
N SER A 51 13.53 -2.85 3.92
CA SER A 51 12.89 -3.94 4.66
C SER A 51 11.37 -3.84 4.60
N TYR A 52 10.83 -2.62 4.79
CA TYR A 52 9.42 -2.33 4.65
C TYR A 52 8.90 -2.56 3.21
N GLY A 53 9.67 -2.16 2.19
CA GLY A 53 9.36 -2.50 0.80
C GLY A 53 9.32 -4.01 0.54
N GLY A 54 10.25 -4.77 1.11
CA GLY A 54 10.24 -6.24 1.05
C GLY A 54 9.03 -6.86 1.74
N LEU A 55 8.61 -6.31 2.89
CA LEU A 55 7.39 -6.72 3.59
C LEU A 55 6.14 -6.48 2.72
N LEU A 56 6.03 -5.32 2.08
CA LEU A 56 4.93 -5.02 1.15
C LEU A 56 4.94 -5.95 -0.07
N LEU A 57 6.11 -6.26 -0.62
CA LEU A 57 6.20 -7.21 -1.72
C LEU A 57 5.73 -8.62 -1.28
N SER A 58 6.09 -9.04 -0.06
CA SER A 58 5.63 -10.31 0.51
C SER A 58 4.10 -10.35 0.67
N THR A 59 3.48 -9.25 1.14
CA THR A 59 2.01 -9.18 1.24
C THR A 59 1.34 -9.19 -0.14
N ASN A 60 1.97 -8.61 -1.17
CA ASN A 60 1.46 -8.70 -2.54
C ASN A 60 1.49 -10.13 -3.08
N LEU A 61 2.57 -10.87 -2.83
CA LEU A 61 2.66 -12.29 -3.19
C LEU A 61 1.59 -13.11 -2.47
N LEU A 62 1.35 -12.85 -1.18
CA LEU A 62 0.27 -13.48 -0.42
C LEU A 62 -1.10 -13.22 -1.07
N CYS A 63 -1.36 -11.98 -1.48
CA CYS A 63 -2.59 -11.61 -2.18
C CYS A 63 -2.73 -12.34 -3.52
N PHE A 64 -1.66 -12.50 -4.30
CA PHE A 64 -1.68 -13.30 -5.53
C PHE A 64 -2.01 -14.77 -5.26
N VAL A 65 -1.38 -15.38 -4.25
CA VAL A 65 -1.66 -16.78 -3.86
C VAL A 65 -3.13 -16.96 -3.53
N PHE A 66 -3.71 -16.10 -2.69
CA PHE A 66 -5.12 -16.22 -2.29
C PHE A 66 -6.11 -15.86 -3.39
N PHE A 67 -5.75 -14.96 -4.31
CA PHE A 67 -6.55 -14.64 -5.49
C PHE A 67 -6.75 -15.88 -6.37
N PHE A 68 -5.66 -16.61 -6.67
CA PHE A 68 -5.70 -17.83 -7.49
C PHE A 68 -6.02 -19.11 -6.70
N SER A 69 -6.19 -19.01 -5.38
CA SER A 69 -6.51 -20.16 -4.54
C SER A 69 -7.92 -20.71 -4.84
N PRO A 70 -8.11 -22.03 -4.71
CA PRO A 70 -9.41 -22.66 -4.90
C PRO A 70 -10.48 -22.13 -3.93
N PRO A 71 -11.78 -22.35 -4.22
CA PRO A 71 -12.88 -21.91 -3.36
C PRO A 71 -12.82 -22.44 -1.92
N ASP A 72 -12.25 -23.62 -1.70
CA ASP A 72 -12.13 -24.24 -0.38
C ASP A 72 -11.28 -23.41 0.60
N LEU A 73 -10.47 -22.48 0.08
CA LEU A 73 -9.67 -21.54 0.85
C LEU A 73 -10.31 -20.15 0.97
N ASN A 74 -11.61 -20.00 0.67
CA ASN A 74 -12.31 -18.71 0.79
C ASN A 74 -12.26 -18.18 2.23
N TYR A 75 -12.43 -19.04 3.24
CA TYR A 75 -12.38 -18.62 4.64
C TYR A 75 -11.02 -17.99 4.98
N ALA A 76 -9.94 -18.69 4.63
CA ALA A 76 -8.57 -18.19 4.80
C ALA A 76 -8.31 -16.92 3.97
N SER A 77 -8.81 -16.86 2.73
CA SER A 77 -8.74 -15.67 1.87
C SER A 77 -9.43 -14.47 2.53
N GLY A 78 -10.57 -14.70 3.19
CA GLY A 78 -11.33 -13.69 3.91
C GLY A 78 -10.56 -13.15 5.11
N LEU A 79 -9.98 -14.02 5.93
CA LEU A 79 -9.12 -13.62 7.05
C LEU A 79 -7.91 -12.82 6.59
N VAL A 80 -7.23 -13.27 5.53
CA VAL A 80 -6.10 -12.53 4.95
C VAL A 80 -6.54 -11.17 4.43
N SER A 81 -7.68 -11.09 3.74
CA SER A 81 -8.25 -9.82 3.28
C SER A 81 -8.46 -8.84 4.44
N LEU A 82 -8.99 -9.29 5.57
CA LEU A 82 -9.15 -8.45 6.77
C LEU A 82 -7.81 -8.05 7.40
N CYS A 83 -6.83 -8.95 7.44
CA CYS A 83 -5.48 -8.63 7.92
C CYS A 83 -4.84 -7.54 7.05
N ILE A 84 -4.91 -7.65 5.72
CA ILE A 84 -4.39 -6.64 4.79
C ILE A 84 -5.19 -5.33 4.88
N ALA A 85 -6.51 -5.39 5.11
CA ALA A 85 -7.32 -4.20 5.36
C ALA A 85 -6.81 -3.42 6.59
N SER A 86 -6.45 -4.11 7.67
CA SER A 86 -5.98 -3.46 8.91
C SER A 86 -4.69 -2.64 8.76
N TYR A 87 -3.93 -2.87 7.68
CA TYR A 87 -2.76 -2.08 7.32
C TYR A 87 -3.10 -0.73 6.65
N HIS A 88 -4.24 -0.60 5.98
CA HIS A 88 -4.56 0.61 5.18
C HIS A 88 -4.84 1.90 5.97
N PRO A 89 -5.24 1.88 7.27
CA PRO A 89 -5.28 3.09 8.09
C PRO A 89 -3.94 3.83 8.17
N PHE A 90 -2.80 3.13 8.14
CA PHE A 90 -1.47 3.73 8.25
C PHE A 90 -1.09 4.59 7.03
N PRO A 91 -1.15 4.12 5.77
CA PRO A 91 -0.90 4.95 4.61
C PRO A 91 -1.99 6.02 4.39
N VAL A 92 -3.24 5.77 4.79
CA VAL A 92 -4.30 6.80 4.85
C VAL A 92 -3.88 7.96 5.75
N TYR A 93 -3.48 7.66 6.99
CA TYR A 93 -2.98 8.67 7.93
C TYR A 93 -1.75 9.39 7.37
N ARG A 94 -0.79 8.65 6.80
CA ARG A 94 0.41 9.23 6.17
C ARG A 94 0.05 10.21 5.05
N ALA A 95 -0.90 9.86 4.18
CA ALA A 95 -1.36 10.72 3.10
C ALA A 95 -2.09 11.97 3.64
N TYR A 96 -2.97 11.78 4.62
CA TYR A 96 -3.67 12.87 5.31
C TYR A 96 -2.69 13.85 5.97
N ALA A 97 -1.71 13.36 6.73
CA ALA A 97 -0.69 14.20 7.36
C ALA A 97 0.13 14.99 6.33
N ARG A 98 0.47 14.38 5.18
CA ARG A 98 1.15 15.10 4.08
C ARG A 98 0.30 16.22 3.49
N ILE A 99 -1.01 16.02 3.36
CA ILE A 99 -1.95 17.06 2.90
C ILE A 99 -1.99 18.20 3.92
N GLN A 100 -2.17 17.88 5.21
CA GLN A 100 -2.23 18.89 6.28
C GLN A 100 -0.97 19.75 6.36
N HIS A 101 0.21 19.16 6.14
CA HIS A 101 1.49 19.86 6.21
C HIS A 101 2.02 20.36 4.86
N ASN A 102 1.22 20.31 3.79
CA ASN A 102 1.63 20.69 2.43
C ASN A 102 2.90 19.98 1.91
N ILE A 103 3.19 18.77 2.41
CA ILE A 103 4.38 18.00 2.06
C ILE A 103 4.17 17.32 0.72
N GLY A 104 4.98 17.68 -0.28
CA GLY A 104 4.88 17.12 -1.63
C GLY A 104 3.72 17.68 -2.45
N MET A 105 3.07 18.76 -1.98
CA MET A 105 2.20 19.58 -2.81
C MET A 105 3.07 20.66 -3.47
N SER A 106 3.57 20.37 -4.67
CA SER A 106 4.33 21.37 -5.44
C SER A 106 3.43 22.58 -5.73
N SER A 107 3.76 23.71 -5.09
CA SER A 107 3.29 25.01 -5.52
C SER A 107 3.74 25.27 -6.97
N SER A 108 2.78 25.52 -7.85
CA SER A 108 2.96 26.38 -9.03
C SER A 108 3.96 25.93 -10.12
N SER A 109 3.68 24.84 -10.85
CA SER A 109 4.08 24.74 -12.26
C SER A 109 3.23 23.74 -13.04
N PRO A 110 2.60 24.10 -14.18
CA PRO A 110 1.63 23.27 -14.90
C PRO A 110 2.25 22.06 -15.63
N SER A 111 3.56 21.83 -15.52
CA SER A 111 4.30 20.85 -16.32
C SER A 111 4.84 19.64 -15.56
N GLN A 112 4.74 19.58 -14.22
CA GLN A 112 5.26 18.46 -13.45
C GLN A 112 4.13 17.55 -12.95
N LYS A 113 3.54 16.78 -13.87
CA LYS A 113 2.67 15.64 -13.52
C LYS A 113 3.51 14.65 -12.71
N SER A 114 3.29 14.61 -11.39
CA SER A 114 3.91 13.61 -10.51
C SER A 114 3.57 12.22 -11.02
N PHE A 115 4.59 11.45 -11.42
CA PHE A 115 4.48 10.14 -12.09
C PHE A 115 3.73 9.05 -11.29
N LEU A 116 3.34 9.31 -10.03
CA LEU A 116 2.60 8.39 -9.15
C LEU A 116 1.39 9.01 -8.42
N GLY A 117 0.96 10.20 -8.84
CA GLY A 117 -0.13 10.96 -8.18
C GLY A 117 0.26 11.58 -6.83
N GLY A 118 -0.38 12.70 -6.51
CA GLY A 118 -0.12 13.43 -5.27
C GLY A 118 -0.73 12.77 -4.02
N PRO A 119 -0.48 13.35 -2.82
CA PRO A 119 -1.00 12.82 -1.56
C PRO A 119 -2.51 12.56 -1.53
N ALA A 120 -3.30 13.37 -2.24
CA ALA A 120 -4.75 13.19 -2.37
C ALA A 120 -5.14 11.89 -3.12
N LEU A 121 -4.43 11.55 -4.20
CA LEU A 121 -4.69 10.30 -4.92
C LEU A 121 -4.35 9.10 -4.03
N HIS A 122 -3.24 9.16 -3.31
CA HIS A 122 -2.83 8.08 -2.39
C HIS A 122 -3.89 7.87 -1.32
N LEU A 123 -4.42 8.95 -0.73
CA LEU A 123 -5.50 8.89 0.24
C LEU A 123 -6.73 8.16 -0.32
N VAL A 124 -7.22 8.57 -1.50
CA VAL A 124 -8.40 7.97 -2.14
C VAL A 124 -8.17 6.49 -2.45
N VAL A 125 -7.02 6.15 -3.03
CA VAL A 125 -6.67 4.77 -3.40
C VAL A 125 -6.64 3.88 -2.16
N HIS A 126 -5.98 4.30 -1.07
CA HIS A 126 -5.92 3.48 0.13
C HIS A 126 -7.28 3.37 0.85
N LEU A 127 -8.16 4.37 0.77
CA LEU A 127 -9.53 4.27 1.27
C LEU A 127 -10.37 3.28 0.46
N ILE A 128 -10.27 3.31 -0.87
CA ILE A 128 -10.95 2.34 -1.75
C ILE A 128 -10.46 0.92 -1.45
N LEU A 129 -9.15 0.73 -1.34
CA LEU A 129 -8.57 -0.58 -1.00
C LEU A 129 -9.01 -1.03 0.39
N PHE A 130 -9.04 -0.13 1.40
CA PHE A 130 -9.50 -0.46 2.74
C PHE A 130 -10.94 -0.99 2.73
N VAL A 131 -11.87 -0.23 2.14
CA VAL A 131 -13.29 -0.62 2.07
C VAL A 131 -13.46 -1.89 1.23
N GLY A 132 -12.76 -1.99 0.09
CA GLY A 132 -12.81 -3.16 -0.77
C GLY A 132 -12.33 -4.43 -0.07
N LEU A 133 -11.22 -4.36 0.68
CA LEU A 133 -10.67 -5.50 1.42
C LEU A 133 -11.54 -5.89 2.62
N LEU A 134 -12.20 -4.93 3.28
CA LEU A 134 -13.21 -5.24 4.31
C LEU A 134 -14.41 -5.96 3.72
N ALA A 135 -14.94 -5.46 2.59
CA ALA A 135 -16.07 -6.09 1.90
C ALA A 135 -15.71 -7.49 1.39
N SER A 136 -14.53 -7.65 0.78
CA SER A 136 -13.96 -8.94 0.37
C SER A 136 -13.88 -9.91 1.56
N GLY A 137 -13.31 -9.46 2.68
CA GLY A 137 -13.20 -10.27 3.89
C GLY A 137 -14.56 -10.74 4.40
N TYR A 138 -15.50 -9.81 4.54
CA TYR A 138 -16.86 -10.12 4.96
C TYR A 138 -17.56 -11.11 4.01
N THR A 139 -17.54 -10.86 2.70
CA THR A 139 -18.19 -11.73 1.72
C THR A 139 -17.58 -13.13 1.70
N LEU A 140 -16.25 -13.25 1.72
CA LEU A 140 -15.57 -14.54 1.65
C LEU A 140 -15.86 -15.40 2.89
N LEU A 141 -15.84 -14.79 4.08
CA LEU A 141 -16.16 -15.48 5.34
C LEU A 141 -17.60 -15.99 5.39
N ASN A 142 -18.56 -15.26 4.83
CA ASN A 142 -19.98 -15.67 4.79
C ASN A 142 -20.31 -16.59 3.60
N SER A 143 -19.36 -16.84 2.71
CA SER A 143 -19.51 -17.73 1.55
C SER A 143 -18.75 -19.06 1.69
N SER A 144 -18.13 -19.28 2.86
CA SER A 144 -17.33 -20.47 3.19
C SER A 144 -18.11 -21.48 4.01
#